data_AF-A0A2R7LLS6-F1
#
_entry.id   AF-A0A2R7LLS6-F1
#
_cell.length_a   1.000
_cell.length_b   1.000
_cell.length_c   1.000
_cell.angle_alpha   90.00
_cell.angle_beta   90.00
_cell.angle_gamma   90.00
#
_symmetry.space_group_name_H-M   'P 1'
#
loop_
_entity.id
_entity.type
_entity.pdbx_description
1 polymer ?
#
loop_
_entity_poly.entity_id
_entity_poly.type
_entity_poly.pdbx_seq_one_letter_code
_entity_poly.pdbx_strand_id
1 'polypeptide(L)'
;MATETHGTVETTEAPAHEGGGGLPQLQFQHWGGQIVWLLLIFAVLYAVLSKVLLPKVSGAIEERGAKIAGDIADARRLKDEAEVQARAAATEVAEARAKAQKTAADAKAKASAESAERQAKEEAVLAEKLAAAEADIQAARDQAMSHVAAVASETAGAIVEKLTGKAASAAELKAALA
;
A
#
# COMPACT_ATOMS: atom_id res chain seq x y z
N MET A 1 -107.07 19.03 31.54
CA MET A 1 -106.10 20.10 31.29
C MET A 1 -105.52 19.90 29.90
N ALA A 2 -105.46 20.98 29.12
CA ALA A 2 -105.33 21.00 27.66
C ALA A 2 -103.89 21.04 27.15
N THR A 3 -103.71 20.64 25.87
CA THR A 3 -102.83 21.14 24.77
C THR A 3 -102.71 20.00 23.73
N GLU A 4 -103.37 20.05 22.54
CA GLU A 4 -102.91 20.61 21.23
C GLU A 4 -101.51 20.09 20.81
N THR A 5 -101.18 19.60 19.59
CA THR A 5 -101.64 19.94 18.22
C THR A 5 -101.04 18.97 17.14
N HIS A 6 -101.72 18.88 15.99
CA HIS A 6 -101.27 18.51 14.62
C HIS A 6 -100.60 17.15 14.28
N GLY A 7 -101.33 16.34 13.51
CA GLY A 7 -100.78 15.38 12.54
C GLY A 7 -101.71 15.32 11.33
N THR A 8 -101.32 16.01 10.25
CA THR A 8 -102.08 16.22 9.01
C THR A 8 -102.66 14.94 8.41
N VAL A 9 -103.96 14.97 8.11
CA VAL A 9 -104.63 14.04 7.20
C VAL A 9 -104.40 14.56 5.77
N GLU A 10 -103.69 13.80 4.96
CA GLU A 10 -103.87 13.84 3.51
C GLU A 10 -104.13 12.42 3.01
N THR A 11 -105.40 12.18 2.70
CA THR A 11 -105.77 11.22 1.66
C THR A 11 -105.60 11.95 0.33
N THR A 12 -104.91 11.35 -0.63
CA THR A 12 -105.06 11.67 -2.05
C THR A 12 -104.79 10.40 -2.84
N GLU A 13 -105.77 10.09 -3.66
CA GLU A 13 -105.93 8.89 -4.48
C GLU A 13 -104.66 8.50 -5.23
N ALA A 14 -104.31 7.22 -5.16
CA ALA A 14 -103.44 6.59 -6.13
C ALA A 14 -104.22 6.44 -7.44
N PRO A 15 -103.83 7.08 -8.55
CA PRO A 15 -104.39 6.71 -9.84
C PRO A 15 -103.93 5.28 -10.16
N ALA A 16 -104.90 4.42 -10.42
CA ALA A 16 -104.68 3.07 -10.91
C ALA A 16 -103.89 3.13 -12.22
N HIS A 17 -102.71 2.50 -12.22
CA HIS A 17 -102.01 2.15 -13.45
C HIS A 17 -102.18 0.64 -13.65
N GLU A 18 -103.09 0.26 -14.55
CA GLU A 18 -103.19 -1.10 -15.08
C GLU A 18 -101.95 -1.45 -15.93
N GLY A 19 -101.57 -2.72 -15.93
CA GLY A 19 -100.72 -3.32 -16.97
C GLY A 19 -99.44 -3.97 -16.44
N GLY A 20 -99.35 -5.30 -16.57
CA GLY A 20 -98.32 -6.14 -15.98
C GLY A 20 -96.88 -5.83 -16.38
N GLY A 21 -95.95 -6.18 -15.49
CA GLY A 21 -94.52 -6.22 -15.78
C GLY A 21 -93.72 -6.34 -14.50
N GLY A 22 -92.87 -7.37 -14.39
CA GLY A 22 -92.02 -7.63 -13.22
C GLY A 22 -91.07 -6.48 -12.86
N LEU A 23 -90.24 -6.69 -11.83
CA LEU A 23 -89.36 -5.67 -11.24
C LEU A 23 -88.87 -4.65 -12.27
N PRO A 24 -89.08 -3.32 -12.08
CA PRO A 24 -88.83 -2.31 -13.11
C PRO A 24 -87.38 -2.29 -13.64
N GLN A 25 -86.42 -2.85 -12.89
CA GLN A 25 -85.02 -3.03 -13.31
C GLN A 25 -84.78 -4.12 -14.38
N LEU A 26 -85.75 -5.01 -14.63
CA LEU A 26 -85.67 -6.10 -15.61
C LEU A 26 -86.42 -5.79 -16.91
N GLN A 27 -86.89 -4.55 -17.08
CA GLN A 27 -87.49 -4.11 -18.34
C GLN A 27 -86.40 -3.81 -19.38
N PHE A 28 -86.19 -4.76 -20.29
CA PHE A 28 -85.16 -4.71 -21.35
C PHE A 28 -85.32 -3.55 -22.36
N GLN A 29 -86.43 -2.81 -22.31
CA GLN A 29 -86.72 -1.72 -23.23
C GLN A 29 -85.72 -0.55 -23.14
N HIS A 30 -85.10 -0.32 -21.99
CA HIS A 30 -84.09 0.75 -21.79
C HIS A 30 -82.64 0.26 -21.83
N TRP A 31 -82.41 -1.05 -21.91
CA TRP A 31 -81.07 -1.65 -21.85
C TRP A 31 -80.21 -1.28 -23.07
N GLY A 32 -80.81 -1.16 -24.25
CA GLY A 32 -80.08 -0.78 -25.47
C GLY A 32 -79.41 0.59 -25.36
N GLY A 33 -80.16 1.61 -24.90
CA GLY A 33 -79.62 2.96 -24.70
C GLY A 33 -78.54 3.01 -23.61
N GLN A 34 -78.76 2.30 -22.50
CA GLN A 34 -77.79 2.24 -21.40
C GLN A 34 -76.49 1.54 -21.82
N ILE A 35 -76.58 0.46 -22.60
CA ILE A 35 -75.39 -0.25 -23.12
C ILE A 35 -74.62 0.63 -24.10
N VAL A 36 -75.30 1.34 -25.01
CA VAL A 36 -74.64 2.27 -25.95
C VAL A 36 -73.91 3.37 -25.20
N TRP A 37 -74.55 3.98 -24.20
CA TRP A 37 -73.91 5.03 -23.39
C TRP A 37 -72.76 4.49 -22.55
N LEU A 38 -72.93 3.30 -21.94
CA LEU A 38 -71.88 2.61 -21.20
C LEU A 38 -70.66 2.33 -22.09
N LEU A 39 -70.87 1.83 -23.31
CA LEU A 39 -69.79 1.59 -24.26
C LEU A 39 -69.10 2.87 -24.68
N LEU A 40 -69.86 3.97 -24.86
CA LEU A 40 -69.30 5.26 -25.21
C LEU A 40 -68.38 5.80 -24.09
N ILE A 41 -68.85 5.82 -22.84
CA ILE A 41 -68.02 6.27 -21.71
C ILE A 41 -66.84 5.32 -21.46
N PHE A 42 -67.05 4.01 -21.62
CA PHE A 42 -66.01 3.01 -21.46
C PHE A 42 -64.92 3.17 -22.52
N ALA A 43 -65.30 3.40 -23.78
CA ALA A 43 -64.36 3.63 -24.87
C ALA A 43 -63.54 4.91 -24.64
N VAL A 44 -64.19 6.00 -24.16
CA VAL A 44 -63.50 7.24 -23.81
C VAL A 44 -62.52 7.00 -22.65
N LEU A 45 -62.95 6.35 -21.57
CA LEU A 45 -62.09 6.02 -20.43
C LEU A 45 -60.92 5.11 -20.83
N TYR A 46 -61.19 4.09 -21.65
CA TYR A 46 -60.18 3.19 -22.18
C TYR A 46 -59.14 3.94 -23.02
N ALA A 47 -59.58 4.85 -23.89
CA ALA A 47 -58.67 5.66 -24.69
C ALA A 47 -57.76 6.54 -23.81
N VAL A 48 -58.31 7.16 -22.76
CA VAL A 48 -57.52 7.95 -21.80
C VAL A 48 -56.50 7.08 -21.05
N LEU A 49 -56.92 5.92 -20.54
CA LEU A 49 -56.01 4.99 -19.86
C LEU A 49 -54.88 4.51 -20.78
N SER A 50 -55.25 4.09 -21.99
CA SER A 50 -54.34 3.55 -23.00
C SER A 50 -53.34 4.59 -23.49
N LYS A 51 -53.79 5.82 -23.80
CA LYS A 51 -52.93 6.86 -24.38
C LYS A 51 -52.21 7.74 -23.35
N VAL A 52 -52.67 7.84 -22.11
CA VAL A 52 -52.13 8.82 -21.15
C VAL A 52 -51.57 8.14 -19.90
N LEU A 53 -52.33 7.26 -19.23
CA LEU A 53 -51.88 6.68 -17.96
C LEU A 53 -50.82 5.59 -18.17
N LEU A 54 -51.08 4.62 -19.05
CA LEU A 54 -50.15 3.52 -19.32
C LEU A 54 -48.76 3.99 -19.80
N PRO A 55 -48.63 4.91 -20.77
CA PRO A 55 -47.31 5.36 -21.21
C PRO A 55 -46.55 6.10 -20.11
N LYS A 56 -47.23 6.83 -19.22
CA LYS A 56 -46.56 7.50 -18.09
C LYS A 56 -46.00 6.50 -17.07
N VAL A 57 -46.72 5.40 -16.82
CA VAL A 57 -46.23 4.34 -15.93
C VAL A 57 -45.09 3.56 -16.60
N SER A 58 -45.21 3.23 -17.88
CA SER A 58 -44.13 2.57 -18.65
C SER A 58 -42.85 3.40 -18.64
N GLY A 59 -42.96 4.70 -18.94
CA GLY A 59 -41.80 5.60 -18.94
C GLY A 59 -41.09 5.69 -17.60
N ALA A 60 -41.84 5.69 -16.48
CA ALA A 60 -41.24 5.70 -15.15
C ALA A 60 -40.50 4.39 -14.81
N ILE A 61 -41.02 3.25 -15.28
CA ILE A 61 -40.36 1.94 -15.12
C ILE A 61 -39.09 1.89 -15.98
N GLU A 62 -39.17 2.33 -17.23
CA GLU A 62 -38.05 2.38 -18.16
C GLU A 62 -36.94 3.33 -17.66
N GLU A 63 -37.29 4.52 -17.17
CA GLU A 63 -36.31 5.46 -16.61
C GLU A 63 -35.57 4.86 -15.42
N ARG A 64 -36.29 4.22 -14.50
CA ARG A 64 -35.68 3.53 -13.36
C ARG A 64 -34.79 2.38 -13.81
N GLY A 65 -35.25 1.57 -14.76
CA GLY A 65 -34.47 0.48 -15.33
C GLY A 65 -33.19 0.98 -16.00
N ALA A 66 -33.28 2.06 -16.78
CA ALA A 66 -32.14 2.69 -17.43
C ALA A 66 -31.15 3.27 -16.42
N LYS A 67 -31.63 3.95 -15.36
CA LYS A 67 -30.76 4.45 -14.28
C LYS A 67 -30.04 3.31 -13.56
N ILE A 68 -30.77 2.27 -13.14
CA ILE A 68 -30.15 1.11 -12.47
C ILE A 68 -29.12 0.43 -13.37
N ALA A 69 -29.43 0.24 -14.65
CA ALA A 69 -28.49 -0.34 -15.60
C ALA A 69 -27.24 0.54 -15.78
N GLY A 70 -27.42 1.86 -15.86
CA GLY A 70 -26.33 2.84 -15.90
C GLY A 70 -25.45 2.78 -14.65
N ASP A 71 -26.07 2.84 -13.47
CA ASP A 71 -25.36 2.79 -12.18
C ASP A 71 -24.58 1.48 -12.02
N ILE A 72 -25.14 0.34 -12.45
CA ILE A 72 -24.44 -0.95 -12.44
C ILE A 72 -23.26 -0.95 -13.43
N ALA A 73 -23.43 -0.39 -14.62
CA ALA A 73 -22.35 -0.30 -15.61
C ALA A 73 -21.21 0.59 -15.11
N ASP A 74 -21.52 1.75 -14.52
CA ASP A 74 -20.54 2.64 -13.93
C ASP A 74 -19.84 2.01 -12.73
N ALA A 75 -20.58 1.34 -11.84
CA ALA A 75 -19.99 0.62 -10.71
C ALA A 75 -19.02 -0.46 -11.17
N ARG A 76 -19.37 -1.22 -12.22
CA ARG A 76 -18.48 -2.24 -12.82
C ARG A 76 -17.24 -1.59 -13.41
N ARG A 77 -17.39 -0.52 -14.19
CA ARG A 77 -16.27 0.22 -14.78
C ARG A 77 -15.32 0.75 -13.71
N LEU A 78 -15.85 1.40 -12.68
CA LEU A 78 -15.05 1.93 -11.56
C LEU A 78 -14.34 0.82 -10.78
N LYS A 79 -15.01 -0.32 -10.58
CA LYS A 79 -14.40 -1.50 -9.94
C LYS A 79 -13.25 -2.04 -10.79
N ASP A 80 -13.44 -2.18 -12.10
CA ASP A 80 -12.40 -2.70 -13.00
C ASP A 80 -11.22 -1.72 -13.09
N GLU A 81 -11.48 -0.41 -13.19
CA GLU A 81 -10.45 0.63 -13.11
C GLU A 81 -9.69 0.57 -11.79
N ALA A 82 -10.38 0.44 -10.65
CA ALA A 82 -9.76 0.31 -9.34
C ALA A 82 -8.90 -0.96 -9.23
N GLU A 83 -9.35 -2.09 -9.77
CA GLU A 83 -8.54 -3.33 -9.79
C GLU A 83 -7.29 -3.21 -10.65
N VAL A 84 -7.38 -2.53 -11.80
CA VAL A 84 -6.21 -2.26 -12.65
C VAL A 84 -5.21 -1.37 -11.91
N GLN A 85 -5.68 -0.28 -11.29
CA GLN A 85 -4.81 0.62 -10.51
C GLN A 85 -4.21 -0.07 -9.29
N ALA A 86 -4.99 -0.88 -8.57
CA ALA A 86 -4.49 -1.65 -7.44
C ALA A 86 -3.40 -2.64 -7.85
N ARG A 87 -3.57 -3.33 -8.99
CA ARG A 87 -2.54 -4.23 -9.54
C ARG A 87 -1.28 -3.47 -9.95
N ALA A 88 -1.43 -2.33 -10.64
CA ALA A 88 -0.31 -1.50 -11.04
C ALA A 88 0.49 -1.01 -9.82
N ALA A 89 -0.19 -0.45 -8.82
CA ALA A 89 0.44 0.00 -7.58
C ALA A 89 1.13 -1.15 -6.82
N ALA A 90 0.52 -2.34 -6.78
CA ALA A 90 1.14 -3.52 -6.16
C ALA A 90 2.45 -3.92 -6.88
N THR A 91 2.45 -3.92 -8.22
CA THR A 91 3.66 -4.17 -9.02
C THR A 91 4.72 -3.11 -8.78
N GLU A 92 4.37 -1.82 -8.82
CA GLU A 92 5.31 -0.72 -8.57
C GLU A 92 5.96 -0.81 -7.19
N VAL A 93 5.18 -1.14 -6.15
CA VAL A 93 5.70 -1.34 -4.79
C VAL A 93 6.63 -2.55 -4.73
N ALA A 94 6.30 -3.64 -5.42
CA ALA A 94 7.16 -4.83 -5.47
C ALA A 94 8.49 -4.53 -6.18
N GLU A 95 8.44 -3.85 -7.33
CA GLU A 95 9.63 -3.43 -8.08
C GLU A 95 10.50 -2.45 -7.28
N ALA A 96 9.88 -1.46 -6.61
CA ALA A 96 10.59 -0.51 -5.76
C ALA A 96 11.29 -1.22 -4.59
N ARG A 97 10.63 -2.19 -3.95
CA ARG A 97 11.24 -3.01 -2.89
C ARG A 97 12.40 -3.85 -3.41
N ALA A 98 12.24 -4.51 -4.55
CA ALA A 98 13.30 -5.29 -5.18
C ALA A 98 14.51 -4.41 -5.53
N LYS A 99 14.27 -3.23 -6.11
CA LYS A 99 15.32 -2.25 -6.42
C LYS A 99 16.02 -1.75 -5.16
N ALA A 100 15.29 -1.44 -4.09
CA ALA A 100 15.87 -1.02 -2.82
C ALA A 100 16.76 -2.11 -2.21
N GLN A 101 16.30 -3.36 -2.20
CA GLN A 101 17.09 -4.51 -1.73
C GLN A 101 18.35 -4.70 -2.55
N LYS A 102 18.25 -4.61 -3.89
CA LYS A 102 19.40 -4.69 -4.79
C LYS A 102 20.41 -3.58 -4.50
N THR A 103 19.96 -2.32 -4.43
CA THR A 103 20.83 -1.18 -4.11
C THR A 103 21.52 -1.35 -2.76
N ALA A 104 20.81 -1.83 -1.73
CA ALA A 104 21.39 -2.10 -0.42
C ALA A 104 22.45 -3.21 -0.46
N ALA A 105 22.19 -4.30 -1.20
CA ALA A 105 23.14 -5.38 -1.39
C ALA A 105 24.39 -4.91 -2.16
N ASP A 106 24.21 -4.17 -3.25
CA ASP A 106 25.30 -3.62 -4.06
C ASP A 106 26.15 -2.63 -3.25
N ALA A 107 25.52 -1.75 -2.47
CA ALA A 107 26.22 -0.82 -1.58
C ALA A 107 27.02 -1.55 -0.50
N LYS A 108 26.45 -2.60 0.12
CA LYS A 108 27.15 -3.42 1.11
C LYS A 108 28.34 -4.15 0.50
N ALA A 109 28.17 -4.74 -0.69
CA ALA A 109 29.24 -5.42 -1.41
C ALA A 109 30.38 -4.45 -1.74
N LYS A 110 30.05 -3.26 -2.28
CA LYS A 110 31.03 -2.21 -2.58
C LYS A 110 31.78 -1.75 -1.32
N ALA A 111 31.06 -1.45 -0.23
CA ALA A 111 31.67 -1.02 1.02
C ALA A 111 32.60 -2.10 1.61
N SER A 112 32.20 -3.38 1.54
CA SER A 112 33.03 -4.49 1.98
C SER A 112 34.31 -4.63 1.14
N ALA A 113 34.21 -4.47 -0.19
CA ALA A 113 35.35 -4.52 -1.08
C ALA A 113 36.32 -3.36 -0.83
N GLU A 114 35.82 -2.13 -0.71
CA GLU A 114 36.65 -0.95 -0.38
C GLU A 114 37.31 -1.07 0.99
N SER A 115 36.61 -1.63 1.98
CA SER A 115 37.18 -1.88 3.31
C SER A 115 38.29 -2.93 3.26
N ALA A 116 38.11 -4.01 2.51
CA ALA A 116 39.13 -5.04 2.34
C ALA A 116 40.37 -4.50 1.62
N GLU A 117 40.17 -3.68 0.58
CA GLU A 117 41.27 -3.03 -0.15
C GLU A 117 42.06 -2.08 0.76
N ARG A 118 41.37 -1.27 1.58
CA ARG A 118 42.02 -0.38 2.55
C ARG A 118 42.80 -1.15 3.60
N GLN A 119 42.21 -2.21 4.16
CA GLN A 119 42.89 -3.07 5.13
C GLN A 119 44.16 -3.68 4.53
N ALA A 120 44.09 -4.24 3.32
CA ALA A 120 45.26 -4.80 2.65
C ALA A 120 46.38 -3.77 2.41
N LYS A 121 46.01 -2.52 2.06
CA LYS A 121 46.99 -1.42 1.90
C LYS A 121 47.62 -1.04 3.23
N GLU A 122 46.82 -0.91 4.29
CA GLU A 122 47.34 -0.57 5.60
C GLU A 122 48.21 -1.68 6.18
N GLU A 123 47.84 -2.95 6.00
CA GLU A 123 48.66 -4.11 6.38
C GLU A 123 50.01 -4.10 5.67
N ALA A 124 50.05 -3.79 4.37
CA ALA A 124 51.30 -3.69 3.62
C ALA A 124 52.20 -2.57 4.16
N VAL A 125 51.64 -1.39 4.45
CA VAL A 125 52.39 -0.26 5.05
C VAL A 125 52.89 -0.62 6.45
N LEU A 126 52.07 -1.33 7.24
CA LEU A 126 52.44 -1.75 8.58
C LEU A 126 53.58 -2.76 8.54
N ALA A 127 53.53 -3.72 7.61
CA ALA A 127 54.57 -4.72 7.40
C ALA A 127 55.91 -4.07 7.00
N GLU A 128 55.89 -3.08 6.11
CA GLU A 128 57.08 -2.33 5.72
C GLU A 128 57.70 -1.59 6.92
N LYS A 129 56.86 -0.92 7.73
CA LYS A 129 57.32 -0.23 8.94
C LYS A 129 57.89 -1.18 9.99
N LEU A 130 57.28 -2.35 10.16
CA LEU A 130 57.77 -3.39 11.05
C LEU A 130 59.15 -3.89 10.60
N ALA A 131 59.32 -4.19 9.32
CA ALA A 131 60.59 -4.62 8.77
C ALA A 131 61.69 -3.55 8.92
N ALA A 132 61.37 -2.28 8.68
CA ALA A 132 62.29 -1.17 8.88
C ALA A 132 62.69 -1.01 10.36
N ALA A 133 61.71 -1.04 11.28
CA ALA A 133 61.98 -0.96 12.71
C ALA A 133 62.81 -2.15 13.22
N GLU A 134 62.57 -3.36 12.72
CA GLU A 134 63.38 -4.54 13.03
C GLU A 134 64.82 -4.38 12.55
N ALA A 135 65.04 -3.85 11.34
CA ALA A 135 66.37 -3.56 10.82
C ALA A 135 67.11 -2.51 11.68
N ASP A 136 66.42 -1.43 12.07
CA ASP A 136 66.97 -0.38 12.95
C ASP A 136 67.35 -0.94 14.32
N ILE A 137 66.50 -1.80 14.91
CA ILE A 137 66.77 -2.47 16.18
C ILE A 137 68.00 -3.36 16.08
N GLN A 138 68.16 -4.12 14.99
CA GLN A 138 69.34 -4.97 14.80
C GLN A 138 70.61 -4.12 14.64
N ALA A 139 70.57 -3.06 13.85
CA ALA A 139 71.70 -2.15 13.69
C ALA A 139 72.10 -1.50 15.03
N ALA A 140 71.13 -1.02 15.80
CA ALA A 140 71.37 -0.45 17.13
C ALA A 140 71.96 -1.48 18.10
N ARG A 141 71.48 -2.73 18.04
CA ARG A 141 72.01 -3.84 18.84
C ARG A 141 73.46 -4.14 18.49
N ASP A 142 73.78 -4.27 17.20
CA ASP A 142 75.14 -4.57 16.74
C ASP A 142 76.11 -3.44 17.10
N GLN A 143 75.68 -2.19 16.95
CA GLN A 143 76.45 -1.03 17.39
C GLN A 143 76.68 -1.05 18.91
N ALA A 144 75.64 -1.30 19.72
CA ALA A 144 75.78 -1.39 21.16
C ALA A 144 76.75 -2.52 21.58
N MET A 145 76.65 -3.69 20.95
CA MET A 145 77.57 -4.81 21.21
C MET A 145 79.02 -4.47 20.83
N SER A 146 79.23 -3.75 19.74
CA SER A 146 80.57 -3.24 19.36
C SER A 146 81.13 -2.27 20.39
N HIS A 147 80.31 -1.35 20.91
CA HIS A 147 80.73 -0.42 21.97
C HIS A 147 81.09 -1.17 23.26
N VAL A 148 80.30 -2.17 23.65
CA VAL A 148 80.60 -3.03 24.81
C VAL A 148 81.93 -3.75 24.62
N ALA A 149 82.20 -4.33 23.44
CA ALA A 149 83.46 -4.99 23.16
C ALA A 149 84.66 -4.03 23.23
N ALA A 150 84.51 -2.81 22.73
CA ALA A 150 85.55 -1.77 22.80
C ALA A 150 85.84 -1.37 24.26
N VAL A 151 84.80 -1.07 25.05
CA VAL A 151 84.93 -0.71 26.47
C VAL A 151 85.52 -1.87 27.28
N ALA A 152 85.12 -3.11 27.00
CA ALA A 152 85.68 -4.29 27.65
C ALA A 152 87.19 -4.45 27.35
N SER A 153 87.60 -4.26 26.09
CA SER A 153 89.02 -4.32 25.70
C SER A 153 89.84 -3.19 26.33
N GLU A 154 89.32 -1.97 26.37
CA GLU A 154 89.98 -0.82 27.00
C GLU A 154 90.14 -1.04 28.51
N THR A 155 89.07 -1.50 29.17
CA THR A 155 89.07 -1.79 30.61
C THR A 155 90.03 -2.93 30.95
N ALA A 156 90.04 -4.02 30.16
CA ALA A 156 90.97 -5.13 30.33
C ALA A 156 92.43 -4.69 30.16
N GLY A 157 92.72 -3.86 29.15
CA GLY A 157 94.04 -3.27 28.94
C GLY A 157 94.51 -2.43 30.14
N ALA A 158 93.64 -1.54 30.63
CA ALA A 158 93.92 -0.72 31.81
C ALA A 158 94.17 -1.57 33.07
N ILE A 159 93.41 -2.65 33.27
CA ILE A 159 93.62 -3.59 34.39
C ILE A 159 94.98 -4.30 34.27
N VAL A 160 95.35 -4.80 33.09
CA VAL A 160 96.62 -5.50 32.86
C VAL A 160 97.82 -4.56 33.07
N GLU A 161 97.73 -3.32 32.58
CA GLU A 161 98.76 -2.31 32.79
C GLU A 161 98.94 -1.99 34.28
N LYS A 162 97.84 -1.85 35.03
CA LYS A 162 97.88 -1.62 36.48
C LYS A 162 98.46 -2.80 37.27
N LEU A 163 98.24 -4.04 36.84
CA LEU A 163 98.72 -5.24 37.54
C LEU A 163 100.17 -5.62 37.20
N THR A 164 100.59 -5.43 35.95
CA THR A 164 101.89 -5.91 35.45
C THR A 164 102.93 -4.81 35.26
N GLY A 165 102.50 -3.54 35.28
CA GLY A 165 103.36 -2.37 35.06
C GLY A 165 103.83 -2.20 33.61
N LYS A 166 103.31 -3.01 32.67
CA LYS A 166 103.57 -2.91 31.23
C LYS A 166 102.25 -2.89 30.47
N ALA A 167 102.14 -2.03 29.47
CA ALA A 167 100.99 -2.01 28.58
C ALA A 167 100.96 -3.28 27.71
N ALA A 168 99.85 -4.01 27.74
CA ALA A 168 99.62 -5.13 26.82
C ALA A 168 99.36 -4.60 25.41
N SER A 169 99.89 -5.27 24.38
CA SER A 169 99.68 -4.84 23.01
C SER A 169 98.24 -5.10 22.55
N ALA A 170 97.73 -4.28 21.64
CA ALA A 170 96.38 -4.43 21.10
C ALA A 170 96.13 -5.80 20.45
N ALA A 171 97.19 -6.46 19.96
CA ALA A 171 97.11 -7.81 19.41
C ALA A 171 96.88 -8.89 20.49
N GLU A 172 97.52 -8.76 21.66
CA GLU A 172 97.40 -9.70 22.77
C GLU A 172 96.03 -9.58 23.46
N LEU A 173 95.54 -8.34 23.64
CA LEU A 173 94.20 -8.09 24.20
C LEU A 173 93.10 -8.64 23.29
N LYS A 174 93.24 -8.44 21.97
CA LYS A 174 92.26 -8.92 20.99
C LYS A 174 92.28 -10.44 20.84
N ALA A 175 93.44 -11.09 20.99
CA ALA A 175 93.55 -12.55 20.99
C ALA A 175 92.95 -13.20 22.25
N ALA A 176 92.89 -12.48 23.37
CA ALA A 176 92.31 -12.96 24.63
C ALA A 176 90.80 -12.70 24.77
N LEU A 177 90.25 -11.71 24.04
CA LEU A 177 88.81 -11.37 24.02
C LEU A 177 88.01 -12.04 22.87
N ALA A 178 88.68 -12.65 21.90
CA ALA A 178 88.06 -13.41 20.81
C ALA A 178 87.59 -14.79 21.28
#